data_AF-A0A8C5SSW7-F1
#
_entry.id   AF-A0A8C5SSW7-F1
#
_cell.length_a   1.000
_cell.length_b   1.000
_cell.length_c   1.000
_cell.angle_alpha   90.00
_cell.angle_beta   90.00
_cell.angle_gamma   90.00
#
_symmetry.space_group_name_H-M   'P 1'
#
loop_
_entity.id
_entity.type
_entity.pdbx_description
1 polymer ?
#
loop_
_entity_poly.entity_id
_entity_poly.type
_entity_poly.pdbx_seq_one_letter_code
_entity_poly.pdbx_strand_id
1 'polypeptide(L)'
;MGLNQQILRHEEFEEGCKATCNGPYDGKWSKTMIGYGPEDSHFVAELTYNYGVGNYHLGNDFLGMTVTSSQAVKNARKLQWPLKETSAGIYESEAPGGYKFFLEDKERTQEDPVLKVTLAVSNLSKSVDYWSRLLGMKVYEKDEGKKKVLLGYADNQCKLELQSIGQDVDHGTAFGRIAFSCPKEELPVIEALIKKENQKILTPLVSLDTPGKATVQVVILADPDGHEICFVGDEAFRELSKVDLNGEKLLDEAMAADKSHEWFAKHNRSKPSA
;
A
#
# COMPACT_ATOMS: atom_id res chain seq x y z
N MET A 1 11.28 1.46 12.63
CA MET A 1 10.34 2.54 13.02
C MET A 1 9.53 2.24 14.30
N GLY A 2 9.24 0.98 14.65
CA GLY A 2 8.54 0.68 15.92
C GLY A 2 7.06 1.11 15.94
N LEU A 3 6.39 1.00 14.79
CA LEU A 3 5.00 1.44 14.57
C LEU A 3 3.96 0.67 15.41
N ASN A 4 4.35 -0.42 16.07
CA ASN A 4 3.46 -1.30 16.84
C ASN A 4 2.36 -1.97 15.99
N GLN A 5 2.65 -2.23 14.72
CA GLN A 5 1.82 -3.06 13.84
C GLN A 5 2.09 -4.55 14.11
N GLN A 6 1.09 -5.38 13.84
CA GLN A 6 1.14 -6.83 13.96
C GLN A 6 1.22 -7.47 12.59
N ILE A 7 1.87 -8.64 12.51
CA ILE A 7 1.79 -9.50 11.33
C ILE A 7 0.39 -10.13 11.30
N LEU A 8 -0.33 -9.93 10.20
CA LEU A 8 -1.69 -10.46 10.03
C LEU A 8 -1.68 -11.77 9.24
N ARG A 9 -0.84 -11.86 8.22
CA ARG A 9 -0.60 -13.07 7.44
C ARG A 9 0.69 -12.94 6.64
N HIS A 10 1.32 -14.07 6.35
CA HIS A 10 2.52 -14.17 5.53
C HIS A 10 2.35 -15.29 4.51
N GLU A 11 2.73 -15.03 3.25
CA GLU A 11 2.63 -15.96 2.14
C GLU A 11 3.92 -15.96 1.31
N GLU A 12 4.35 -17.15 0.88
CA GLU A 12 5.50 -17.38 0.00
C GLU A 12 5.01 -17.85 -1.37
N PHE A 13 5.60 -17.31 -2.43
CA PHE A 13 5.24 -17.59 -3.82
C PHE A 13 6.49 -17.96 -4.62
N GLU A 14 6.46 -19.11 -5.29
CA GLU A 14 7.59 -19.62 -6.06
C GLU A 14 7.71 -19.00 -7.47
N GLU A 15 6.65 -18.32 -7.95
CA GLU A 15 6.60 -17.67 -9.25
C GLU A 15 5.97 -16.28 -9.18
N GLY A 16 6.31 -15.42 -10.15
CA GLY A 16 5.75 -14.07 -10.28
C GLY A 16 4.21 -14.06 -10.39
N CYS A 17 3.59 -12.99 -9.91
CA CYS A 17 2.14 -12.89 -9.88
C CYS A 17 1.54 -12.52 -11.25
N LYS A 18 0.45 -13.19 -11.66
CA LYS A 18 -0.29 -12.90 -12.91
C LYS A 18 -0.79 -11.46 -13.03
N ALA A 19 -1.08 -10.81 -11.91
CA ALA A 19 -1.50 -9.40 -11.86
C ALA A 19 -0.36 -8.46 -11.43
N THR A 20 0.89 -8.90 -11.59
CA THR A 20 2.11 -8.14 -11.25
C THR A 20 2.07 -7.55 -9.84
N CYS A 21 1.45 -8.25 -8.89
CA CYS A 21 1.35 -7.77 -7.50
C CYS A 21 2.73 -7.55 -6.87
N ASN A 22 3.74 -8.30 -7.33
CA ASN A 22 5.12 -8.16 -6.89
C ASN A 22 5.94 -7.23 -7.79
N GLY A 23 5.34 -6.54 -8.76
CA GLY A 23 6.02 -5.72 -9.77
C GLY A 23 6.41 -6.53 -11.03
N PRO A 24 7.34 -6.01 -11.87
CA PRO A 24 7.75 -6.64 -13.13
C PRO A 24 8.70 -7.84 -12.95
N TYR A 25 8.69 -8.50 -11.79
CA TYR A 25 9.64 -9.56 -11.44
C TYR A 25 8.99 -10.95 -11.53
N ASP A 26 9.74 -11.91 -12.06
CA ASP A 26 9.30 -13.28 -12.36
C ASP A 26 9.77 -14.33 -11.33
N GLY A 27 10.64 -13.92 -10.40
CA GLY A 27 11.22 -14.80 -9.39
C GLY A 27 10.36 -15.04 -8.15
N LYS A 28 10.93 -15.81 -7.21
CA LYS A 28 10.35 -16.05 -5.89
C LYS A 28 10.11 -14.73 -5.16
N TRP A 29 8.99 -14.62 -4.47
CA TRP A 29 8.64 -13.45 -3.67
C TRP A 29 7.77 -13.83 -2.48
N SER A 30 7.66 -12.92 -1.53
CA SER A 30 6.77 -13.08 -0.38
C SER A 30 5.92 -11.85 -0.15
N LYS A 31 4.79 -12.09 0.50
CA LYS A 31 3.80 -11.10 0.88
C LYS A 31 3.57 -11.17 2.37
N THR A 32 3.71 -10.03 3.06
CA THR A 32 3.42 -9.93 4.49
C THR A 32 2.45 -8.78 4.73
N MET A 33 1.27 -9.09 5.24
CA MET A 33 0.31 -8.07 5.63
C MET A 33 0.57 -7.64 7.06
N ILE A 34 0.71 -6.33 7.27
CA ILE A 34 0.90 -5.75 8.60
C ILE A 34 -0.08 -4.62 8.87
N GLY A 35 -0.59 -4.55 10.09
CA GLY A 35 -1.59 -3.55 10.44
C GLY A 35 -1.83 -3.43 11.94
N TYR A 36 -2.81 -2.61 12.31
CA TYR A 36 -3.24 -2.41 13.70
C TYR A 36 -4.40 -3.32 14.10
N GLY A 37 -4.95 -4.08 13.16
CA GLY A 37 -6.02 -5.04 13.35
C GLY A 37 -6.34 -5.80 12.06
N PRO A 38 -7.40 -6.63 12.06
CA PRO A 38 -7.78 -7.44 10.90
C PRO A 38 -8.10 -6.61 9.65
N GLU A 39 -7.72 -7.12 8.48
CA GLU A 39 -7.94 -6.49 7.16
C GLU A 39 -9.41 -6.18 6.86
N ASP A 40 -10.35 -6.92 7.47
CA ASP A 40 -11.80 -6.71 7.34
C ASP A 40 -12.27 -5.33 7.84
N SER A 41 -11.52 -4.70 8.74
CA SER A 41 -11.91 -3.45 9.40
C SER A 41 -10.77 -2.43 9.52
N HIS A 42 -9.57 -2.75 9.04
CA HIS A 42 -8.40 -1.89 9.10
C HIS A 42 -7.76 -1.75 7.72
N PHE A 43 -7.24 -0.56 7.46
CA PHE A 43 -6.28 -0.33 6.39
C PHE A 43 -4.91 -0.87 6.83
N VAL A 44 -4.29 -1.66 5.96
CA VAL A 44 -3.06 -2.39 6.27
C VAL A 44 -1.99 -2.11 5.21
N ALA A 45 -0.74 -2.37 5.54
CA ALA A 45 0.34 -2.37 4.56
C ALA A 45 0.59 -3.79 4.05
N GLU A 46 0.61 -3.96 2.73
CA GLU A 46 1.11 -5.16 2.07
C GLU A 46 2.62 -4.98 1.80
N LEU A 47 3.46 -5.70 2.53
CA LEU A 47 4.91 -5.71 2.28
C LEU A 47 5.23 -6.78 1.25
N THR A 48 5.84 -6.38 0.15
CA THR A 48 6.30 -7.29 -0.91
C THR A 48 7.81 -7.40 -0.88
N TYR A 49 8.33 -8.62 -0.76
CA TYR A 49 9.75 -8.90 -0.83
C TYR A 49 10.06 -9.81 -2.04
N ASN A 50 10.79 -9.29 -3.03
CA ASN A 50 11.24 -10.08 -4.18
C ASN A 50 12.64 -10.63 -3.90
N TYR A 51 12.79 -11.96 -3.87
CA TYR A 51 14.08 -12.60 -3.65
C TYR A 51 15.03 -12.28 -4.83
N GLY A 52 16.20 -11.72 -4.51
CA GLY A 52 17.17 -11.28 -5.52
C GLY A 52 17.03 -9.82 -5.96
N VAL A 53 16.02 -9.09 -5.48
CA VAL A 53 15.93 -7.63 -5.62
C VAL A 53 16.41 -6.97 -4.34
N GLY A 54 17.45 -6.14 -4.46
CA GLY A 54 18.15 -5.59 -3.29
C GLY A 54 17.69 -4.19 -2.90
N ASN A 55 17.22 -3.41 -3.87
CA ASN A 55 16.76 -2.04 -3.66
C ASN A 55 15.74 -1.66 -4.72
N TYR A 56 14.85 -0.74 -4.36
CA TYR A 56 13.93 -0.08 -5.28
C TYR A 56 14.24 1.41 -5.30
N HIS A 57 14.22 2.03 -6.49
CA HIS A 57 14.36 3.47 -6.64
C HIS A 57 13.04 4.14 -6.25
N LEU A 58 13.05 4.90 -5.15
CA LEU A 58 11.89 5.66 -4.73
C LEU A 58 11.66 6.85 -5.67
N GLY A 59 10.43 6.96 -6.17
CA GLY A 59 9.98 8.10 -6.96
C GLY A 59 9.53 9.28 -6.09
N ASN A 60 8.67 10.13 -6.66
CA ASN A 60 8.00 11.24 -5.96
C ASN A 60 6.47 11.01 -5.82
N ASP A 61 6.00 9.81 -6.15
CA ASP A 61 4.60 9.43 -6.30
C ASP A 61 3.90 9.19 -4.97
N PHE A 62 4.53 8.46 -4.05
CA PHE A 62 4.05 8.24 -2.69
C PHE A 62 4.59 9.31 -1.74
N LEU A 63 3.69 10.14 -1.20
CA LEU A 63 4.07 11.25 -0.32
C LEU A 63 4.03 10.87 1.17
N GLY A 64 3.32 9.80 1.52
CA GLY A 64 3.38 9.20 2.84
C GLY A 64 2.08 8.60 3.34
N MET A 65 2.17 7.86 4.44
CA MET A 65 1.02 7.37 5.19
C MET A 65 0.91 8.11 6.53
N THR A 66 -0.28 8.61 6.87
CA THR A 66 -0.50 9.29 8.15
C THR A 66 -1.14 8.34 9.15
N VAL A 67 -0.57 8.26 10.35
CA VAL A 67 -1.00 7.37 11.42
C VAL A 67 -1.11 8.15 12.73
N THR A 68 -2.22 7.98 13.45
CA THR A 68 -2.39 8.55 14.79
C THR A 68 -1.97 7.55 15.85
N SER A 69 -0.79 7.73 16.44
CA SER A 69 -0.27 6.85 17.49
C SER A 69 0.84 7.50 18.31
N SER A 70 0.50 7.93 19.52
CA SER A 70 1.48 8.33 20.54
C SER A 70 2.45 7.20 20.88
N GLN A 71 2.00 5.94 20.84
CA GLN A 71 2.84 4.78 21.13
C GLN A 71 3.91 4.59 20.05
N ALA A 72 3.58 4.81 18.77
CA ALA A 72 4.57 4.79 17.69
C ALA A 72 5.63 5.88 17.89
N VAL A 73 5.23 7.09 18.30
CA VAL A 73 6.17 8.19 18.61
C VAL A 73 7.07 7.82 19.80
N LYS A 74 6.50 7.31 20.89
CA LYS A 74 7.26 6.83 22.07
C LYS A 74 8.26 5.73 21.69
N ASN A 75 7.83 4.76 20.89
CA ASN A 75 8.68 3.66 20.42
C ASN A 75 9.82 4.15 19.54
N ALA A 76 9.54 5.02 18.57
CA ALA A 76 10.54 5.62 17.70
C ALA A 76 11.60 6.37 18.53
N ARG A 77 11.20 7.18 19.52
CA ARG A 77 12.14 7.86 20.44
C ARG A 77 12.98 6.87 21.25
N LYS A 78 12.36 5.83 21.81
CA LYS A 78 13.05 4.79 22.60
C LYS A 78 14.09 4.03 21.76
N LEU A 79 13.76 3.75 20.50
CA LEU A 79 14.63 3.07 19.55
C LEU A 79 15.62 4.01 18.85
N GLN A 80 15.62 5.31 19.19
CA GLN A 80 16.41 6.35 18.51
C GLN A 80 16.17 6.39 17.00
N TRP A 81 14.95 6.02 16.57
CA TRP A 81 14.54 6.11 15.17
C TRP A 81 14.31 7.58 14.79
N PRO A 82 14.80 8.05 13.62
CA PRO A 82 14.67 9.45 13.23
C PRO A 82 13.21 9.91 13.19
N LEU A 83 12.96 11.04 13.85
CA LEU A 83 11.69 11.77 13.83
C LEU A 83 11.98 13.25 13.58
N LYS A 84 11.25 13.84 12.63
CA LYS A 84 11.29 15.26 12.33
C LYS A 84 9.91 15.86 12.56
N GLU A 85 9.80 16.79 13.50
CA GLU A 85 8.52 17.48 13.72
C GLU A 85 8.22 18.41 12.52
N THR A 86 7.09 18.17 11.86
CA THR A 86 6.66 18.96 10.68
C THR A 86 5.65 20.03 11.04
N SER A 87 4.89 19.79 12.10
CA SER A 87 3.94 20.71 12.72
C SER A 87 3.70 20.24 14.14
N ALA A 88 3.13 21.10 15.00
CA ALA A 88 2.90 20.77 16.40
C ALA A 88 2.22 19.39 16.58
N GLY A 89 2.95 18.45 17.18
CA GLY A 89 2.46 17.09 17.45
C GLY A 89 2.36 16.14 16.24
N ILE A 90 2.95 16.50 15.10
CA ILE A 90 3.06 15.62 13.91
C ILE A 90 4.54 15.44 13.55
N TYR A 91 4.95 14.18 13.48
CA TYR A 91 6.34 13.78 13.22
C TYR A 91 6.45 13.00 11.92
N GLU A 92 7.25 13.50 10.99
CA GLU A 92 7.71 12.75 9.82
C GLU A 92 8.79 11.76 10.24
N SER A 93 8.72 10.57 9.68
CA SER A 93 9.75 9.55 9.81
C SER A 93 9.69 8.61 8.61
N GLU A 94 10.80 7.95 8.30
CA GLU A 94 10.94 7.11 7.12
C GLU A 94 11.05 5.65 7.55
N ALA A 95 10.35 4.77 6.85
CA ALA A 95 10.58 3.34 6.92
C ALA A 95 11.84 2.96 6.10
N PRO A 96 12.40 1.74 6.31
CA PRO A 96 13.33 1.14 5.36
C PRO A 96 12.88 1.34 3.90
N GLY A 97 13.78 1.83 3.04
CA GLY A 97 13.47 2.19 1.65
C GLY A 97 13.01 3.64 1.42
N GLY A 98 12.87 4.45 2.47
CA GLY A 98 12.57 5.88 2.38
C GLY A 98 11.09 6.25 2.37
N TYR A 99 10.19 5.28 2.55
CA TYR A 99 8.75 5.53 2.59
C TYR A 99 8.35 6.38 3.80
N LYS A 100 7.69 7.50 3.54
CA LYS A 100 7.33 8.46 4.58
C LYS A 100 6.11 8.01 5.39
N PHE A 101 6.19 8.26 6.68
CA PHE A 101 5.12 8.12 7.65
C PHE A 101 5.00 9.43 8.43
N PHE A 102 3.77 9.91 8.60
CA PHE A 102 3.45 11.05 9.44
C PHE A 102 2.73 10.55 10.68
N LEU A 103 3.39 10.66 11.83
CA LEU A 103 2.87 10.21 13.12
C LEU A 103 2.24 11.37 13.87
N GLU A 104 0.93 11.34 14.04
CA GLU A 104 0.21 12.24 14.93
C GLU A 104 0.30 11.69 16.37
N ASP A 105 0.94 12.45 17.26
CA ASP A 105 1.19 12.08 18.67
C ASP A 105 -0.08 12.28 19.52
N LYS A 106 -1.07 11.43 19.26
CA LYS A 106 -2.33 11.36 20.00
C LYS A 106 -2.68 9.90 20.26
N GLU A 107 -3.40 9.69 21.35
CA GLU A 107 -4.00 8.38 21.67
C GLU A 107 -5.28 8.21 20.84
N ARG A 108 -5.42 7.05 20.18
CA ARG A 108 -6.65 6.62 19.51
C ARG A 108 -6.88 5.15 19.85
N THR A 109 -7.94 4.84 20.57
CA THR A 109 -8.10 3.54 21.24
C THR A 109 -9.22 2.66 20.67
N GLN A 110 -10.01 3.13 19.71
CA GLN A 110 -11.21 2.41 19.23
C GLN A 110 -11.36 2.34 17.70
N GLU A 111 -10.50 3.01 16.96
CA GLU A 111 -10.58 3.10 15.50
C GLU A 111 -9.21 2.81 14.91
N ASP A 112 -9.19 2.41 13.63
CA ASP A 112 -7.95 2.19 12.90
C ASP A 112 -7.02 3.44 13.02
N PRO A 113 -5.78 3.28 13.53
CA PRO A 113 -4.81 4.36 13.60
C PRO A 113 -4.43 4.95 12.23
N VAL A 114 -4.58 4.21 11.13
CA VAL A 114 -4.25 4.72 9.80
C VAL A 114 -5.32 5.72 9.32
N LEU A 115 -4.92 6.97 9.13
CA LEU A 115 -5.81 8.04 8.72
C LEU A 115 -5.96 8.13 7.21
N LYS A 116 -4.82 8.15 6.51
CA LYS A 116 -4.77 8.43 5.08
C LYS A 116 -3.47 7.98 4.43
N VAL A 117 -3.57 7.73 3.14
CA VAL A 117 -2.44 7.66 2.20
C VAL A 117 -2.42 8.93 1.35
N THR A 118 -1.26 9.55 1.19
CA THR A 118 -1.09 10.74 0.35
C THR A 118 -0.32 10.39 -0.93
N LEU A 119 -0.93 10.64 -2.08
CA LEU A 119 -0.33 10.46 -3.40
C LEU A 119 -0.10 11.81 -4.09
N ALA A 120 1.03 11.92 -4.80
CA ALA A 120 1.34 13.06 -5.64
C ALA A 120 0.53 13.01 -6.94
N VAL A 121 0.07 14.17 -7.41
CA VAL A 121 -0.63 14.29 -8.70
C VAL A 121 -0.07 15.45 -9.52
N SER A 122 0.02 15.29 -10.84
CA SER A 122 0.44 16.37 -11.74
C SER A 122 -0.70 17.37 -11.96
N ASN A 123 -1.95 16.90 -11.99
CA ASN A 123 -3.14 17.72 -12.22
C ASN A 123 -4.29 17.35 -11.29
N LEU A 124 -4.41 18.11 -10.19
CA LEU A 124 -5.40 17.87 -9.15
C LEU A 124 -6.85 17.80 -9.66
N SER A 125 -7.23 18.62 -10.65
CA SER A 125 -8.60 18.59 -11.18
C SER A 125 -8.90 17.30 -11.94
N LYS A 126 -7.94 16.80 -12.73
CA LYS A 126 -8.10 15.53 -13.46
C LYS A 126 -8.15 14.36 -12.50
N SER A 127 -7.26 14.33 -11.51
CA SER A 127 -7.22 13.25 -10.52
C SER A 127 -8.48 13.24 -9.65
N VAL A 128 -9.00 14.41 -9.25
CA VAL A 128 -10.29 14.50 -8.52
C VAL A 128 -11.47 14.04 -9.37
N ASP A 129 -11.53 14.39 -10.67
CA ASP A 129 -12.56 13.88 -11.57
C ASP A 129 -12.52 12.34 -11.65
N TYR A 130 -11.33 11.77 -11.83
CA TYR A 130 -11.13 10.32 -11.86
C TYR A 130 -11.55 9.64 -10.54
N TRP A 131 -11.00 10.07 -9.40
CA TRP A 131 -11.26 9.40 -8.13
C TRP A 131 -12.68 9.64 -7.60
N SER A 132 -13.26 10.81 -7.83
CA SER A 132 -14.59 11.16 -7.31
C SER A 132 -15.73 10.88 -8.28
N ARG A 133 -15.72 11.45 -9.49
CA ARG A 133 -16.81 11.26 -10.46
C ARG A 133 -16.82 9.84 -11.01
N LEU A 134 -15.66 9.31 -11.37
CA LEU A 134 -15.55 8.01 -12.04
C LEU A 134 -15.54 6.84 -11.06
N LEU A 135 -14.70 6.89 -10.02
CA LEU A 135 -14.60 5.82 -9.02
C LEU A 135 -15.51 6.00 -7.81
N GLY A 136 -16.21 7.13 -7.67
CA GLY A 136 -17.27 7.30 -6.67
C GLY A 136 -16.80 7.70 -5.27
N MET A 137 -15.54 8.10 -5.07
CA MET A 137 -15.11 8.62 -3.77
C MET A 137 -15.77 9.96 -3.46
N LYS A 138 -16.16 10.17 -2.20
CA LYS A 138 -16.63 11.45 -1.69
C LYS A 138 -15.45 12.37 -1.42
N VAL A 139 -15.61 13.66 -1.73
CA VAL A 139 -14.66 14.70 -1.32
C VAL A 139 -14.98 15.13 0.11
N TYR A 140 -14.01 14.98 1.01
CA TYR A 140 -14.11 15.38 2.42
C TYR A 140 -13.55 16.78 2.67
N GLU A 141 -12.41 17.10 2.06
CA GLU A 141 -11.71 18.36 2.28
C GLU A 141 -11.04 18.84 0.99
N LYS A 142 -10.98 20.16 0.81
CA LYS A 142 -10.18 20.81 -0.24
C LYS A 142 -9.34 21.91 0.41
N ASP A 143 -8.03 21.81 0.27
CA ASP A 143 -7.08 22.86 0.68
C ASP A 143 -6.47 23.45 -0.59
N GLU A 144 -7.03 24.56 -1.07
CA GLU A 144 -6.56 25.25 -2.27
C GLU A 144 -5.15 25.82 -2.10
N GLY A 145 -4.80 26.25 -0.88
CA GLY A 145 -3.50 26.84 -0.56
C GLY A 145 -2.36 25.82 -0.68
N LYS A 146 -2.59 24.60 -0.19
CA LYS A 146 -1.64 23.48 -0.33
C LYS A 146 -1.86 22.63 -1.58
N LYS A 147 -2.89 22.94 -2.37
CA LYS A 147 -3.34 22.18 -3.55
C LYS A 147 -3.55 20.70 -3.22
N LYS A 148 -4.36 20.44 -2.18
CA LYS A 148 -4.70 19.09 -1.71
C LYS A 148 -6.21 18.85 -1.72
N VAL A 149 -6.61 17.61 -1.98
CA VAL A 149 -7.99 17.15 -1.80
C VAL A 149 -8.00 15.82 -1.06
N LEU A 150 -8.83 15.72 -0.02
CA LEU A 150 -9.05 14.51 0.75
C LEU A 150 -10.31 13.79 0.27
N LEU A 151 -10.19 12.50 -0.03
CA LEU A 151 -11.22 11.65 -0.61
C LEU A 151 -11.42 10.38 0.23
N GLY A 152 -12.58 9.75 0.13
CA GLY A 152 -12.82 8.43 0.70
C GLY A 152 -14.21 7.87 0.38
N TYR A 153 -14.41 6.58 0.63
CA TYR A 153 -15.72 5.95 0.46
C TYR A 153 -16.62 6.08 1.69
N ALA A 154 -16.04 6.03 2.89
CA ALA A 154 -16.77 6.17 4.15
C ALA A 154 -15.99 6.95 5.23
N ASP A 155 -16.72 7.51 6.20
CA ASP A 155 -16.18 8.37 7.26
C ASP A 155 -15.17 7.63 8.15
N ASN A 156 -15.43 6.34 8.41
CA ASN A 156 -14.64 5.46 9.26
C ASN A 156 -13.51 4.71 8.53
N GLN A 157 -13.29 4.94 7.24
CA GLN A 157 -12.22 4.30 6.47
C GLN A 157 -10.99 5.21 6.32
N CYS A 158 -9.83 4.61 6.06
CA CYS A 158 -8.65 5.32 5.59
C CYS A 158 -8.98 6.18 4.36
N LYS A 159 -8.46 7.41 4.33
CA LYS A 159 -8.71 8.38 3.26
C LYS A 159 -7.58 8.37 2.22
N LEU A 160 -7.89 8.85 1.03
CA LEU A 160 -6.90 9.15 0.00
C LEU A 160 -6.71 10.68 -0.09
N GLU A 161 -5.52 11.17 0.18
CA GLU A 161 -5.17 12.57 -0.07
C GLU A 161 -4.42 12.69 -1.39
N LEU A 162 -4.95 13.48 -2.32
CA LEU A 162 -4.26 13.84 -3.55
C LEU A 162 -3.59 15.19 -3.34
N GLN A 163 -2.29 15.27 -3.56
CA GLN A 163 -1.52 16.51 -3.43
C GLN A 163 -0.85 16.86 -4.76
N SER A 164 -1.15 18.05 -5.30
CA SER A 164 -0.43 18.51 -6.48
C SER A 164 1.01 18.87 -6.14
N ILE A 165 1.96 18.30 -6.88
CA ILE A 165 3.39 18.58 -6.72
C ILE A 165 3.93 19.61 -7.72
N GLY A 166 3.08 20.09 -8.65
CA GLY A 166 3.44 21.10 -9.64
C GLY A 166 4.40 20.64 -10.74
N GLN A 167 4.63 19.33 -10.85
CA GLN A 167 5.47 18.66 -11.82
C GLN A 167 4.90 17.27 -12.13
N ASP A 168 5.51 16.57 -13.09
CA ASP A 168 5.15 15.20 -13.42
C ASP A 168 5.48 14.23 -12.28
N VAL A 169 4.67 13.19 -12.17
CA VAL A 169 4.84 12.11 -11.20
C VAL A 169 5.86 11.11 -11.74
N ASP A 170 6.91 10.85 -10.96
CA ASP A 170 7.90 9.80 -11.18
C ASP A 170 7.61 8.67 -10.19
N HIS A 171 7.29 7.50 -10.71
CA HIS A 171 7.02 6.29 -9.92
C HIS A 171 8.30 5.58 -9.46
N GLY A 172 9.44 5.85 -10.10
CA GLY A 172 10.65 5.07 -9.90
C GLY A 172 10.38 3.57 -10.11
N THR A 173 10.97 2.74 -9.25
CA THR A 173 10.70 1.28 -9.20
C THR A 173 10.14 0.84 -7.86
N ALA A 174 9.97 1.75 -6.91
CA ALA A 174 9.45 1.49 -5.56
C ALA A 174 7.97 1.85 -5.43
N PHE A 175 7.31 2.20 -6.54
CA PHE A 175 5.89 2.52 -6.60
C PHE A 175 5.05 1.39 -5.99
N GLY A 176 3.99 1.79 -5.32
CA GLY A 176 3.05 0.89 -4.69
C GLY A 176 1.78 0.70 -5.52
N ARG A 177 0.81 0.04 -4.89
CA ARG A 177 -0.55 -0.10 -5.38
C ARG A 177 -1.50 0.09 -4.21
N ILE A 178 -2.57 0.87 -4.40
CA ILE A 178 -3.65 0.96 -3.42
C ILE A 178 -4.76 -0.03 -3.80
N ALA A 179 -5.34 -0.72 -2.82
CA ALA A 179 -6.36 -1.73 -3.06
C ALA A 179 -7.68 -1.38 -2.37
N PHE A 180 -8.78 -1.68 -3.05
CA PHE A 180 -10.15 -1.54 -2.55
C PHE A 180 -10.92 -2.82 -2.85
N SER A 181 -11.80 -3.23 -1.95
CA SER A 181 -12.78 -4.27 -2.25
C SER A 181 -14.09 -3.67 -2.71
N CYS A 182 -14.80 -4.40 -3.57
CA CYS A 182 -16.18 -4.15 -3.97
C CYS A 182 -16.91 -5.50 -4.09
N PRO A 183 -18.25 -5.55 -4.08
CA PRO A 183 -18.96 -6.78 -4.45
C PRO A 183 -18.39 -7.35 -5.75
N LYS A 184 -18.15 -8.67 -5.80
CA LYS A 184 -17.50 -9.30 -6.97
C LYS A 184 -18.20 -8.98 -8.29
N GLU A 185 -19.52 -8.86 -8.26
CA GLU A 185 -20.37 -8.50 -9.40
C GLU A 185 -20.17 -7.08 -9.94
N GLU A 186 -19.54 -6.19 -9.17
CA GLU A 186 -19.18 -4.84 -9.61
C GLU A 186 -17.87 -4.81 -10.42
N LEU A 187 -16.99 -5.81 -10.31
CA LEU A 187 -15.71 -5.82 -11.04
C LEU A 187 -15.87 -5.68 -12.56
N PRO A 188 -16.77 -6.43 -13.24
CA PRO A 188 -17.01 -6.23 -14.67
C PRO A 188 -17.62 -4.85 -14.99
N VAL A 189 -18.39 -4.28 -14.07
CA VAL A 189 -19.02 -2.95 -14.21
C VAL A 189 -17.95 -1.86 -14.16
N ILE A 190 -17.03 -1.94 -13.19
CA ILE A 190 -15.86 -1.06 -13.07
C ILE A 190 -15.02 -1.16 -14.35
N GLU A 191 -14.67 -2.38 -14.80
CA GLU A 191 -13.89 -2.56 -16.02
C GLU A 191 -14.58 -1.92 -17.25
N ALA A 192 -15.88 -2.16 -17.42
CA ALA A 192 -16.65 -1.58 -18.53
C ALA A 192 -16.71 -0.05 -18.46
N LEU A 193 -16.83 0.53 -17.26
CA LEU A 193 -16.83 1.97 -17.04
C LEU A 193 -15.47 2.59 -17.40
N ILE A 194 -14.36 2.00 -16.95
CA ILE A 194 -13.01 2.47 -17.27
C ILE A 194 -12.75 2.39 -18.78
N LYS A 195 -13.17 1.31 -19.45
CA LYS A 195 -13.10 1.20 -20.92
C LYS A 195 -13.90 2.30 -21.62
N LYS A 196 -15.15 2.53 -21.18
CA LYS A 196 -16.04 3.53 -21.77
C LYS A 196 -15.46 4.95 -21.67
N GLU A 197 -14.81 5.26 -20.56
CA GLU A 197 -14.23 6.58 -20.28
C GLU A 197 -12.78 6.70 -20.80
N ASN A 198 -12.32 5.72 -21.60
CA ASN A 198 -11.00 5.65 -22.21
C ASN A 198 -9.85 5.83 -21.19
N GLN A 199 -10.05 5.26 -19.99
CA GLN A 199 -9.07 5.24 -18.91
C GLN A 199 -8.23 3.95 -18.96
N LYS A 200 -7.13 3.93 -18.21
CA LYS A 200 -6.15 2.84 -18.31
C LYS A 200 -6.53 1.65 -17.43
N ILE A 201 -6.65 0.49 -18.07
CA ILE A 201 -6.66 -0.83 -17.42
C ILE A 201 -5.26 -1.43 -17.61
N LEU A 202 -4.61 -1.78 -16.50
CA LEU A 202 -3.34 -2.50 -16.49
C LEU A 202 -3.56 -4.00 -16.63
N THR A 203 -4.51 -4.53 -15.84
CA THR A 203 -4.85 -5.95 -15.84
C THR A 203 -6.38 -6.07 -15.89
N PRO A 204 -6.94 -6.60 -16.99
CA PRO A 204 -8.36 -6.94 -17.04
C PRO A 204 -8.74 -7.96 -15.97
N LEU A 205 -10.04 -8.17 -15.78
CA LEU A 205 -10.59 -9.10 -14.81
C LEU A 205 -9.89 -10.46 -14.88
N VAL A 206 -9.23 -10.82 -13.78
CA VAL A 206 -8.42 -12.05 -13.68
C VAL A 206 -8.60 -12.69 -12.31
N SER A 207 -8.55 -14.03 -12.27
CA SER A 207 -8.51 -14.79 -11.02
C SER A 207 -7.07 -14.97 -10.54
N LEU A 208 -6.84 -14.74 -9.26
CA LEU A 208 -5.56 -14.91 -8.59
C LEU A 208 -5.67 -15.94 -7.49
N ASP A 209 -4.74 -16.90 -7.50
CA ASP A 209 -4.65 -17.95 -6.52
C ASP A 209 -3.59 -17.59 -5.47
N THR A 210 -3.89 -17.90 -4.21
CA THR A 210 -2.91 -17.85 -3.12
C THR A 210 -2.81 -19.27 -2.56
N PRO A 211 -1.59 -19.85 -2.42
CA PRO A 211 -1.44 -21.22 -1.96
C PRO A 211 -2.20 -21.51 -0.66
N GLY A 212 -3.11 -22.49 -0.70
CA GLY A 212 -3.91 -22.90 0.47
C GLY A 212 -5.00 -21.91 0.90
N LYS A 213 -5.29 -20.85 0.13
CA LYS A 213 -6.30 -19.84 0.45
C LYS A 213 -7.32 -19.65 -0.68
N ALA A 214 -8.32 -18.82 -0.44
CA ALA A 214 -9.37 -18.52 -1.41
C ALA A 214 -8.81 -17.83 -2.67
N THR A 215 -9.25 -18.29 -3.85
CA THR A 215 -9.03 -17.59 -5.12
C THR A 215 -9.85 -16.31 -5.15
N VAL A 216 -9.21 -15.18 -5.45
CA VAL A 216 -9.87 -13.88 -5.59
C VAL A 216 -9.93 -13.46 -7.06
N GLN A 217 -10.83 -12.53 -7.38
CA GLN A 217 -10.86 -11.88 -8.68
C GLN A 217 -10.52 -10.40 -8.54
N VAL A 218 -9.70 -9.90 -9.46
CA VAL A 218 -9.24 -8.51 -9.43
C VAL A 218 -9.32 -7.84 -10.81
N VAL A 219 -9.41 -6.52 -10.81
CA VAL A 219 -9.11 -5.64 -11.95
C VAL A 219 -8.07 -4.64 -11.49
N ILE A 220 -7.02 -4.43 -12.28
CA ILE A 220 -5.96 -3.45 -11.97
C ILE A 220 -6.05 -2.27 -12.94
N LEU A 221 -6.13 -1.07 -12.38
CA LEU A 221 -6.25 0.20 -13.11
C LEU A 221 -4.99 1.04 -12.90
N ALA A 222 -4.82 2.05 -13.75
CA ALA A 222 -3.91 3.17 -13.48
C ALA A 222 -4.71 4.48 -13.52
N ASP A 223 -4.53 5.33 -12.52
CA ASP A 223 -5.13 6.66 -12.49
C ASP A 223 -4.46 7.61 -13.53
N PRO A 224 -4.91 8.87 -13.66
CA PRO A 224 -4.37 9.80 -14.67
C PRO A 224 -2.87 10.09 -14.54
N ASP A 225 -2.29 9.86 -13.37
CA ASP A 225 -0.86 10.04 -13.09
C ASP A 225 -0.08 8.72 -13.13
N GLY A 226 -0.75 7.58 -13.26
CA GLY A 226 -0.13 6.25 -13.35
C GLY A 226 -0.16 5.44 -12.06
N HIS A 227 -0.78 5.95 -10.98
CA HIS A 227 -0.88 5.20 -9.72
C HIS A 227 -1.71 3.94 -9.91
N GLU A 228 -1.16 2.80 -9.47
CA GLU A 228 -1.84 1.53 -9.61
C GLU A 228 -2.95 1.35 -8.57
N ILE A 229 -4.10 0.83 -9.03
CA ILE A 229 -5.29 0.60 -8.21
C ILE A 229 -5.76 -0.84 -8.41
N CYS A 230 -5.90 -1.59 -7.33
CA CYS A 230 -6.54 -2.91 -7.34
C CYS A 230 -7.99 -2.80 -6.86
N PHE A 231 -8.95 -3.24 -7.67
CA PHE A 231 -10.27 -3.60 -7.18
C PHE A 231 -10.36 -5.12 -7.05
N VAL A 232 -10.72 -5.62 -5.87
CA VAL A 232 -10.86 -7.04 -5.55
C VAL A 232 -12.29 -7.38 -5.14
N GLY A 233 -12.77 -8.57 -5.50
CA GLY A 233 -14.08 -9.06 -5.06
C GLY A 233 -14.11 -9.32 -3.55
N ASP A 234 -14.94 -8.58 -2.82
CA ASP A 234 -14.98 -8.52 -1.35
C ASP A 234 -15.24 -9.89 -0.70
N GLU A 235 -16.15 -10.68 -1.26
CA GLU A 235 -16.61 -11.93 -0.67
C GLU A 235 -15.46 -12.96 -0.57
N ALA A 236 -14.69 -13.09 -1.64
CA ALA A 236 -13.51 -13.97 -1.66
C ALA A 236 -12.33 -13.34 -0.92
N PHE A 237 -12.21 -12.01 -0.95
CA PHE A 237 -11.15 -11.31 -0.24
C PHE A 237 -11.25 -11.51 1.27
N ARG A 238 -12.44 -11.43 1.87
CA ARG A 238 -12.67 -11.72 3.31
C ARG A 238 -12.24 -13.12 3.73
N GLU A 239 -12.35 -14.10 2.83
CA GLU A 239 -11.88 -15.45 3.09
C GLU A 239 -10.35 -15.55 2.98
N LEU A 240 -9.75 -14.84 2.00
CA LEU A 240 -8.30 -14.76 1.79
C LEU A 240 -7.59 -14.01 2.93
N SER A 241 -8.18 -12.92 3.42
CA SER A 241 -7.59 -11.93 4.33
C SER A 241 -7.73 -12.28 5.82
N LYS A 242 -8.20 -13.49 6.13
CA LYS A 242 -8.27 -13.97 7.51
C LYS A 242 -6.90 -13.92 8.17
N VAL A 243 -6.88 -13.34 9.38
CA VAL A 243 -5.68 -13.29 10.21
C VAL A 243 -5.19 -14.71 10.48
N ASP A 244 -3.93 -14.97 10.14
CA ASP A 244 -3.23 -16.21 10.42
C ASP A 244 -2.48 -16.07 11.75
N LEU A 245 -2.88 -16.85 12.75
CA LEU A 245 -2.24 -16.86 14.06
C LEU A 245 -0.78 -17.37 14.00
N ASN A 246 -0.38 -18.01 12.91
CA ASN A 246 1.01 -18.40 12.66
C ASN A 246 1.77 -17.41 11.78
N GLY A 247 1.17 -16.30 11.36
CA GLY A 247 1.78 -15.37 10.40
C GLY A 247 3.17 -14.87 10.80
N GLU A 248 3.36 -14.52 12.08
CA GLU A 248 4.67 -14.11 12.62
C GLU A 248 5.69 -15.25 12.56
N LYS A 249 5.29 -16.45 13.01
CA LYS A 249 6.14 -17.65 12.94
C LYS A 249 6.53 -17.99 11.49
N LEU A 250 5.59 -17.92 10.56
CA LEU A 250 5.85 -18.20 9.14
C LEU A 250 6.85 -17.20 8.55
N LEU A 251 6.71 -15.92 8.88
CA LEU A 251 7.67 -14.89 8.47
C LEU A 251 9.06 -15.15 9.06
N ASP A 252 9.15 -15.47 10.35
CA ASP A 252 10.42 -15.78 11.02
C ASP A 252 11.12 -16.98 10.39
N GLU A 253 10.37 -18.05 10.08
CA GLU A 253 10.88 -19.23 9.40
C GLU A 253 11.37 -18.89 7.97
N ALA A 254 10.63 -18.07 7.22
CA ALA A 254 11.03 -17.61 5.90
C ALA A 254 12.30 -16.74 5.94
N MET A 255 12.38 -15.80 6.88
CA MET A 255 13.56 -14.97 7.09
C MET A 255 14.79 -15.80 7.49
N ALA A 256 14.62 -16.81 8.33
CA ALA A 256 15.71 -17.72 8.70
C ALA A 256 16.17 -18.60 7.52
N ALA A 257 15.27 -18.93 6.60
CA ALA A 257 15.55 -19.69 5.39
C ALA A 257 16.08 -18.83 4.22
N ASP A 258 16.03 -17.49 4.32
CA ASP A 258 16.45 -16.59 3.24
C ASP A 258 17.96 -16.67 2.98
N LYS A 259 18.31 -17.18 1.79
CA LYS A 259 19.69 -17.27 1.28
C LYS A 259 20.03 -16.19 0.27
N SER A 260 19.24 -15.12 0.18
CA SER A 260 19.47 -14.03 -0.77
C SER A 260 20.86 -13.40 -0.59
N HIS A 261 21.37 -13.27 0.63
CA HIS A 261 22.75 -12.79 0.85
C HIS A 261 23.80 -13.67 0.15
N GLU A 262 23.67 -14.99 0.22
CA GLU A 262 24.54 -15.92 -0.51
C GLU A 262 24.41 -15.76 -2.02
N TRP A 263 23.17 -15.55 -2.50
CA TRP A 263 22.90 -15.33 -3.92
C TRP A 263 23.55 -14.04 -4.42
N PHE A 264 23.39 -12.91 -3.70
CA PHE A 264 24.02 -11.63 -4.03
C PHE A 264 25.55 -11.77 -4.05
N ALA A 265 26.12 -12.42 -3.04
CA ALA A 265 27.56 -12.67 -2.96
C ALA A 265 28.09 -13.49 -4.14
N LYS A 266 27.38 -14.57 -4.53
CA LYS A 266 27.74 -15.39 -5.70
C LYS A 266 27.70 -14.61 -7.03
N HIS A 267 26.92 -13.53 -7.10
CA HIS A 267 26.80 -12.69 -8.29
C HIS A 267 27.64 -11.40 -8.21
N ASN A 268 28.61 -11.32 -7.28
CA ASN A 268 29.45 -10.14 -7.05
C ASN A 268 28.63 -8.84 -6.83
N ARG A 269 27.48 -8.95 -6.16
CA ARG A 269 26.62 -7.82 -5.78
C ARG A 269 26.52 -7.76 -4.26
N SER A 270 26.43 -6.57 -3.69
CA SER A 270 26.06 -6.41 -2.28
C SER A 270 24.53 -6.36 -2.15
N LYS A 271 23.96 -7.08 -1.18
CA LYS A 271 22.57 -6.87 -0.77
C LYS A 271 22.53 -5.54 0.01
N PRO A 272 21.78 -4.53 -0.44
CA PRO A 272 21.57 -3.31 0.32
C PRO A 272 20.97 -3.64 1.69
N SER A 273 21.42 -2.96 2.74
CA SER A 273 20.79 -3.07 4.05
C SER A 273 19.42 -2.39 4.00
N ALA A 274 18.38 -3.09 4.46
CA ALA A 274 17.07 -2.50 4.72
C ALA A 274 17.16 -1.42 5.82
#